data_AF-A0A4Q0HRH5-F1
#
_entry.id   AF-A0A4Q0HRH5-F1
#
_cell.length_a   1.000
_cell.length_b   1.000
_cell.length_c   1.000
_cell.angle_alpha   90.00
_cell.angle_beta   90.00
_cell.angle_gamma   90.00
#
_symmetry.space_group_name_H-M   'P 1'
#
loop_
_entity.id
_entity.type
_entity.pdbx_description
1 polymer ?
#
loop_
_entity_poly.entity_id
_entity_poly.type
_entity_poly.pdbx_seq_one_letter_code
_entity_poly.pdbx_strand_id
1 'polypeptide(L)'
;MIHDHEYSLLGGVNRALIGRYLTLLASAISGIAVFLLLSAEDLAKKYNLPVNLPPTALSLIGAGIVFALLYALFNKTVWKWRWAVKYLKVPDLSGEWHCTGTTLDIGGNPIRSWEADVYICQTWDKIRVRLKTHQSGSNSITAALVHDEADGYRLLYNYQNDPNPGEPELRGHVGSANLLFTKLLDSAQGDYFNGYGRPTYGRIELRRKNEHVN
;
A
#
# COMPACT_ATOMS: atom_id res chain seq x y z
N MET A 1 -8.51 -7.47 15.50
CA MET A 1 -9.18 -7.03 14.25
C MET A 1 -8.07 -6.69 13.26
N ILE A 2 -7.95 -7.43 12.17
CA ILE A 2 -6.88 -7.23 11.17
C ILE A 2 -7.35 -6.13 10.21
N HIS A 3 -6.68 -4.98 10.22
CA HIS A 3 -7.05 -3.86 9.36
C HIS A 3 -5.86 -3.39 8.56
N ASP A 4 -6.10 -3.16 7.28
CA ASP A 4 -5.21 -2.35 6.46
C ASP A 4 -5.26 -0.92 7.00
N HIS A 5 -4.11 -0.34 7.29
CA HIS A 5 -4.00 0.99 7.84
C HIS A 5 -3.42 1.95 6.80
N GLU A 6 -3.78 3.22 6.91
CA GLU A 6 -3.12 4.27 6.15
C GLU A 6 -1.64 4.34 6.55
N TYR A 7 -0.82 4.87 5.64
CA TYR A 7 0.59 5.12 5.91
C TYR A 7 0.99 6.52 5.52
N SER A 8 1.93 7.07 6.27
CA SER A 8 2.52 8.37 5.97
C SER A 8 3.50 8.24 4.81
N LEU A 9 3.44 9.19 3.87
CA LEU A 9 4.41 9.31 2.80
C LEU A 9 5.34 10.49 3.07
N LEU A 10 6.63 10.22 3.22
CA LEU A 10 7.67 11.20 3.53
C LEU A 10 8.61 11.31 2.33
N GLY A 11 8.86 12.54 1.86
CA GLY A 11 9.68 12.79 0.67
C GLY A 11 8.99 12.50 -0.68
N GLY A 12 7.70 12.11 -0.66
CA GLY A 12 6.88 11.90 -1.85
C GLY A 12 5.87 13.02 -2.14
N VAL A 13 4.99 12.78 -3.12
CA VAL A 13 3.97 13.76 -3.53
C VAL A 13 2.86 13.88 -2.47
N ASN A 14 2.36 15.09 -2.25
CA ASN A 14 1.22 15.31 -1.36
C ASN A 14 -0.03 14.58 -1.90
N ARG A 15 -0.60 13.66 -1.11
CA ARG A 15 -1.79 12.89 -1.49
C ARG A 15 -3.01 13.75 -1.81
N ALA A 16 -3.17 14.89 -1.14
CA ALA A 16 -4.25 15.83 -1.45
C ALA A 16 -4.12 16.43 -2.85
N LEU A 17 -2.88 16.59 -3.35
CA LEU A 17 -2.65 17.07 -4.71
C LEU A 17 -3.14 16.05 -5.76
N ILE A 18 -2.90 14.76 -5.52
CA ILE A 18 -3.42 13.69 -6.38
C ILE A 18 -4.95 13.65 -6.35
N GLY A 19 -5.55 13.81 -5.16
CA GLY A 19 -7.00 13.96 -5.02
C GLY A 19 -7.54 15.10 -5.89
N ARG A 20 -6.90 16.28 -5.87
CA ARG A 20 -7.29 17.43 -6.71
C ARG A 20 -7.23 17.12 -8.20
N TYR A 21 -6.17 16.47 -8.68
CA TYR A 21 -6.08 16.10 -10.11
C TYR A 21 -7.14 15.08 -10.51
N LEU A 22 -7.44 14.10 -9.66
CA LEU A 22 -8.52 13.16 -9.90
C LEU A 22 -9.88 13.86 -9.93
N THR A 23 -10.12 14.84 -9.05
CA THR A 23 -11.35 15.65 -9.06
C THR A 23 -11.47 16.46 -10.35
N LEU A 24 -10.42 17.17 -10.77
CA LEU A 24 -10.44 17.95 -12.01
C LEU A 24 -10.69 17.06 -13.23
N LEU A 25 -10.03 15.91 -13.29
CA LEU A 25 -10.22 14.93 -14.36
C LEU A 25 -11.65 14.37 -14.36
N ALA A 26 -12.19 14.04 -13.18
CA ALA A 26 -13.56 13.55 -13.04
C ALA A 26 -14.60 14.60 -13.48
N SER A 27 -14.41 15.86 -13.10
CA SER A 27 -15.28 16.96 -13.52
C SER A 27 -15.24 17.18 -15.03
N ALA A 28 -14.05 17.12 -15.65
CA ALA A 28 -13.90 17.26 -17.09
C ALA A 28 -14.57 16.11 -17.85
N ILE A 29 -14.33 14.86 -17.45
CA ILE A 29 -14.94 13.66 -18.05
C ILE A 29 -16.46 13.71 -17.90
N SER A 30 -16.96 14.03 -16.71
CA SER A 30 -18.39 14.16 -16.44
C SER A 30 -19.02 15.25 -17.30
N GLY A 31 -18.40 16.43 -17.40
CA GLY A 31 -18.89 17.52 -18.24
C GLY A 31 -18.97 17.16 -19.72
N ILE A 32 -17.94 16.49 -20.25
CA ILE A 32 -17.93 16.01 -21.64
C ILE A 32 -19.01 14.94 -21.85
N ALA A 33 -19.14 13.98 -20.93
CA ALA A 33 -20.15 12.93 -21.01
C ALA A 33 -21.58 13.50 -21.00
N VAL A 34 -21.86 14.46 -20.10
CA VAL A 34 -23.16 15.14 -20.03
C VAL A 34 -23.42 15.92 -21.31
N PHE A 35 -22.44 16.67 -21.81
CA PHE A 35 -22.57 17.43 -23.06
C PHE A 35 -22.89 16.51 -24.26
N LEU A 36 -22.18 15.40 -24.40
CA LEU A 36 -22.40 14.43 -25.48
C LEU A 36 -23.78 13.77 -25.38
N LEU A 37 -24.21 13.43 -24.15
CA LEU A 37 -25.48 12.77 -23.91
C LEU A 37 -26.66 13.70 -24.24
N LEU A 38 -26.60 14.97 -23.82
CA LEU A 38 -27.60 15.99 -24.16
C LEU A 38 -27.59 16.30 -25.66
N SER A 39 -26.41 16.41 -26.28
CA SER A 39 -26.30 16.62 -27.73
C SER A 39 -26.91 15.46 -28.53
N ALA A 40 -26.77 14.22 -28.05
CA ALA A 40 -27.39 13.05 -28.65
C ALA A 40 -28.92 13.04 -28.49
N GLU A 41 -29.42 13.50 -27.35
CA GLU A 41 -30.86 13.68 -27.12
C GLU A 41 -31.47 14.70 -28.09
N ASP A 42 -30.83 15.86 -28.22
CA ASP A 42 -31.26 16.92 -29.13
C ASP A 42 -31.26 16.44 -30.59
N LEU A 43 -30.25 15.66 -30.98
CA LEU A 43 -30.19 15.04 -32.30
C LEU A 43 -31.33 14.03 -32.50
N ALA A 44 -31.62 13.19 -31.51
CA ALA A 44 -32.71 12.22 -31.59
C ALA A 44 -34.09 12.91 -31.73
N LYS A 45 -34.33 13.97 -30.96
CA LYS A 45 -35.54 14.80 -31.06
C LYS A 45 -35.67 15.45 -32.43
N LYS A 46 -34.57 15.91 -33.04
CA LYS A 46 -34.56 16.46 -34.40
C LYS A 46 -35.06 15.46 -35.45
N TYR A 47 -34.82 14.17 -35.25
CA TYR A 47 -35.32 13.08 -36.12
C TYR A 47 -36.67 12.51 -35.66
N ASN A 48 -37.41 13.21 -34.79
CA ASN A 48 -38.70 12.78 -34.22
C ASN A 48 -38.66 11.44 -33.48
N LEU A 49 -37.51 11.05 -32.92
CA LEU A 49 -37.42 9.88 -32.06
C LEU A 49 -37.96 10.23 -30.66
N PRO A 50 -38.78 9.37 -30.03
CA PRO A 50 -39.34 9.62 -28.70
C PRO A 50 -38.30 9.33 -27.61
N VAL A 51 -37.28 10.18 -27.51
CA VAL A 51 -36.25 10.09 -26.47
C VAL A 51 -36.51 11.15 -25.41
N ASN A 52 -36.49 10.73 -24.14
CA ASN A 52 -36.55 11.61 -22.99
C ASN A 52 -35.50 11.14 -21.98
N LEU A 53 -34.53 11.99 -21.68
CA LEU A 53 -33.49 11.67 -20.70
C LEU A 53 -33.96 12.03 -19.29
N PRO A 54 -34.17 11.03 -18.40
CA PRO A 54 -34.50 11.31 -17.02
C PRO A 54 -33.28 11.88 -16.28
N PRO A 55 -33.48 12.73 -15.25
CA PRO A 55 -32.38 13.22 -14.41
C PRO A 55 -31.51 12.13 -13.80
N THR A 56 -32.05 10.92 -13.60
CA THR A 56 -31.32 9.75 -13.11
C THR A 56 -30.26 9.24 -14.08
N ALA A 57 -30.45 9.39 -15.40
CA ALA A 57 -29.43 9.03 -16.36
C ALA A 57 -28.23 9.99 -16.30
N LEU A 58 -28.50 11.28 -16.05
CA LEU A 58 -27.46 12.30 -15.85
C LEU A 58 -26.71 12.10 -14.52
N SER A 59 -27.38 11.63 -13.47
CA SER A 59 -26.73 11.39 -12.17
C SER A 59 -25.72 10.24 -12.21
N LEU A 60 -25.94 9.23 -13.07
CA LEU A 60 -25.02 8.09 -13.26
C LEU A 60 -23.65 8.49 -13.85
N ILE A 61 -23.60 9.60 -14.59
CA ILE A 61 -22.36 10.17 -15.14
C ILE A 61 -21.88 11.40 -14.37
N GLY A 62 -22.42 11.61 -13.16
CA GLY A 62 -22.02 12.71 -12.29
C GLY A 62 -20.56 12.61 -11.86
N ALA A 63 -19.91 13.76 -11.67
CA ALA A 63 -18.49 13.86 -11.32
C ALA A 63 -18.10 13.02 -10.09
N GLY A 64 -19.01 12.83 -9.14
CA GLY A 64 -18.79 11.97 -7.97
C GLY A 64 -18.60 10.49 -8.32
N ILE A 65 -19.42 9.93 -9.22
CA ILE A 65 -19.30 8.54 -9.66
C ILE A 65 -18.03 8.36 -10.50
N VAL A 66 -17.78 9.29 -11.42
CA VAL A 66 -16.56 9.29 -12.23
C VAL A 66 -15.32 9.36 -11.33
N PHE A 67 -15.31 10.22 -10.32
CA PHE A 67 -14.24 10.30 -9.33
C PHE A 67 -14.05 8.97 -8.58
N ALA A 68 -15.13 8.36 -8.10
CA ALA A 68 -15.06 7.09 -7.37
C ALA A 68 -14.43 5.98 -8.24
N LEU A 69 -14.80 5.90 -9.52
CA LEU A 69 -14.21 4.94 -10.47
C LEU A 69 -12.74 5.23 -10.75
N LEU A 70 -12.39 6.50 -11.03
CA LEU A 70 -11.01 6.92 -11.26
C LEU A 70 -10.13 6.67 -10.02
N TYR A 71 -10.63 6.99 -8.83
CA TYR A 71 -9.92 6.74 -7.58
C TYR A 71 -9.74 5.24 -7.33
N ALA A 72 -10.77 4.41 -7.54
CA ALA A 72 -10.66 2.96 -7.36
C ALA A 72 -9.62 2.35 -8.32
N LEU A 73 -9.63 2.78 -9.58
CA LEU A 73 -8.65 2.38 -10.58
C LEU A 73 -7.25 2.84 -10.18
N PHE A 74 -7.12 4.12 -9.79
CA PHE A 74 -5.86 4.69 -9.36
C PHE A 74 -5.31 3.93 -8.16
N ASN A 75 -6.09 3.80 -7.09
CA ASN A 75 -5.77 3.19 -5.81
C ASN A 75 -5.25 1.75 -5.92
N LYS A 76 -5.75 0.98 -6.88
CA LYS A 76 -5.35 -0.42 -7.06
C LYS A 76 -4.25 -0.62 -8.09
N THR A 77 -4.21 0.17 -9.17
CA THR A 77 -3.42 -0.18 -10.37
C THR A 77 -2.53 0.94 -10.90
N VAL A 78 -3.06 2.15 -11.14
CA VAL A 78 -2.34 3.18 -11.91
C VAL A 78 -1.07 3.65 -11.19
N TRP A 79 -1.10 3.77 -9.86
CA TRP A 79 0.07 4.22 -9.09
C TRP A 79 1.26 3.25 -9.19
N LYS A 80 1.01 1.98 -9.53
CA LYS A 80 2.04 0.93 -9.65
C LYS A 80 2.82 1.01 -10.97
N TRP A 81 2.34 1.78 -11.95
CA TRP A 81 3.02 1.92 -13.22
C TRP A 81 4.37 2.62 -13.07
N ARG A 82 5.38 2.21 -13.86
CA ARG A 82 6.77 2.67 -13.72
C ARG A 82 6.91 4.20 -13.73
N TRP A 83 6.15 4.89 -14.56
CA TRP A 83 6.15 6.35 -14.63
C TRP A 83 5.49 6.99 -13.40
N ALA A 84 4.43 6.38 -12.89
CA ALA A 84 3.71 6.86 -11.71
C ALA A 84 4.57 6.69 -10.45
N VAL A 85 5.21 5.53 -10.28
CA VAL A 85 6.18 5.28 -9.19
C VAL A 85 7.27 6.34 -9.17
N LYS A 86 7.84 6.68 -10.34
CA LYS A 86 8.88 7.70 -10.46
C LYS A 86 8.39 9.09 -10.06
N TYR A 87 7.19 9.48 -10.48
CA TYR A 87 6.63 10.81 -10.19
C TYR A 87 6.14 10.92 -8.74
N LEU A 88 5.38 9.92 -8.29
CA LEU A 88 4.77 9.88 -6.96
C LEU A 88 5.81 9.62 -5.87
N LYS A 89 6.97 9.04 -6.24
CA LYS A 89 8.00 8.55 -5.33
C LYS A 89 7.44 7.51 -4.35
N VAL A 90 6.57 6.63 -4.86
CA VAL A 90 5.93 5.54 -4.11
C VAL A 90 6.18 4.22 -4.85
N PRO A 91 7.01 3.31 -4.32
CA PRO A 91 7.27 2.00 -4.90
C PRO A 91 6.13 1.04 -4.59
N ASP A 92 5.96 0.03 -5.45
CA ASP A 92 5.12 -1.12 -5.14
C ASP A 92 5.93 -2.17 -4.37
N LEU A 93 5.74 -2.20 -3.05
CA LEU A 93 6.34 -3.17 -2.15
C LEU A 93 5.47 -4.42 -1.99
N SER A 94 4.29 -4.46 -2.62
CA SER A 94 3.35 -5.58 -2.49
C SER A 94 3.99 -6.91 -2.86
N GLY A 95 3.59 -7.97 -2.18
CA GLY A 95 3.96 -9.34 -2.50
C GLY A 95 4.47 -10.12 -1.30
N GLU A 96 5.03 -11.29 -1.60
CA GLU A 96 5.60 -12.19 -0.62
C GLU A 96 7.13 -12.08 -0.57
N TRP A 97 7.65 -12.11 0.64
CA TRP A 97 9.06 -11.93 0.94
C TRP A 97 9.48 -13.05 1.88
N HIS A 98 10.58 -13.71 1.53
CA HIS A 98 11.31 -14.54 2.47
C HIS A 98 12.11 -13.63 3.40
N CYS A 99 12.05 -13.88 4.69
CA CYS A 99 12.64 -13.06 5.73
C CYS A 99 13.59 -13.87 6.59
N THR A 100 14.86 -13.49 6.61
CA THR A 100 15.87 -14.00 7.52
C THR A 100 16.16 -12.96 8.58
N GLY A 101 15.97 -13.32 9.85
CA GLY A 101 16.18 -12.43 10.97
C GLY A 101 17.28 -12.93 11.91
N THR A 102 18.04 -12.00 12.48
CA THR A 102 19.12 -12.29 13.43
C THR A 102 18.96 -11.43 14.67
N THR A 103 18.70 -12.07 15.82
CA THR A 103 18.66 -11.41 17.14
C THR A 103 20.08 -11.15 17.62
N LEU A 104 20.34 -9.93 18.13
CA LEU A 104 21.66 -9.51 18.60
C LEU A 104 21.72 -9.38 20.12
N ASP A 105 22.90 -9.58 20.69
CA ASP A 105 23.21 -9.26 22.10
C ASP A 105 23.49 -7.76 22.27
N ILE A 106 23.74 -7.31 23.50
CA ILE A 106 24.07 -5.90 23.79
C ILE A 106 25.36 -5.45 23.07
N GLY A 107 26.29 -6.37 22.80
CA GLY A 107 27.52 -6.11 22.04
C GLY A 107 27.35 -6.13 20.52
N GLY A 108 26.15 -6.42 20.00
CA GLY A 108 25.87 -6.55 18.58
C GLY A 108 26.24 -7.90 17.96
N ASN A 109 26.55 -8.91 18.78
CA ASN A 109 26.86 -10.26 18.29
C ASN A 109 25.58 -11.06 18.05
N PRO A 110 25.55 -11.93 17.02
CA PRO A 110 24.39 -12.76 16.72
C PRO A 110 24.15 -13.80 17.81
N ILE A 111 22.97 -13.78 18.42
CA ILE A 111 22.50 -14.76 19.41
C ILE A 111 21.68 -15.86 18.72
N ARG A 112 20.72 -15.46 17.88
CA ARG A 112 19.72 -16.38 17.33
C ARG A 112 19.28 -15.95 15.94
N SER A 113 19.40 -16.86 15.00
CA SER A 113 18.84 -16.73 13.65
C SER A 113 17.45 -17.34 13.59
N TRP A 114 16.57 -16.75 12.78
CA TRP A 114 15.20 -17.21 12.58
C TRP A 114 14.71 -16.88 11.18
N GLU A 115 13.77 -17.67 10.67
CA GLU A 115 13.17 -17.49 9.35
C GLU A 115 11.68 -17.16 9.48
N ALA A 116 11.16 -16.40 8.52
CA ALA A 116 9.77 -16.01 8.44
C ALA A 116 9.32 -15.74 7.00
N ASP A 117 8.01 -15.67 6.82
CA ASP A 117 7.37 -15.14 5.63
C ASP A 117 6.78 -13.77 5.93
N VAL A 118 7.09 -12.79 5.07
CA VAL A 118 6.56 -11.44 5.15
C VAL A 118 5.65 -11.18 3.95
N TYR A 119 4.42 -10.75 4.23
CA TYR A 119 3.42 -10.39 3.25
C TYR A 119 3.19 -8.88 3.35
N ILE A 120 3.45 -8.17 2.26
CA ILE A 120 3.15 -6.75 2.14
C ILE A 120 1.92 -6.59 1.25
N CYS A 121 0.86 -6.03 1.82
CA CYS A 121 -0.34 -5.64 1.08
C CYS A 121 -0.36 -4.11 0.95
N GLN A 122 -0.29 -3.58 -0.27
CA GLN A 122 -0.21 -2.14 -0.49
C GLN A 122 -1.22 -1.68 -1.54
N THR A 123 -1.94 -0.60 -1.20
CA THR A 123 -2.69 0.25 -2.13
C THR A 123 -2.05 1.64 -2.17
N TRP A 124 -2.65 2.57 -2.92
CA TRP A 124 -2.14 3.95 -2.95
C TRP A 124 -2.08 4.55 -1.54
N ASP A 125 -3.13 4.34 -0.76
CA ASP A 125 -3.33 4.99 0.54
C ASP A 125 -3.03 4.10 1.76
N LYS A 126 -3.07 2.77 1.60
CA LYS A 126 -2.90 1.80 2.70
C LYS A 126 -1.71 0.88 2.49
N ILE A 127 -1.12 0.45 3.60
CA ILE A 127 -0.11 -0.60 3.61
C ILE A 127 -0.32 -1.47 4.84
N ARG A 128 -0.05 -2.77 4.69
CA ARG A 128 -0.04 -3.72 5.80
C ARG A 128 1.13 -4.66 5.63
N VAL A 129 1.91 -4.81 6.69
CA VAL A 129 3.00 -5.79 6.79
C VAL A 129 2.56 -6.88 7.75
N ARG A 130 2.42 -8.11 7.24
CA ARG A 130 2.17 -9.31 8.05
C ARG A 130 3.45 -10.13 8.03
N LEU A 131 4.00 -10.44 9.20
CA LEU A 131 5.06 -11.42 9.35
C LEU A 131 4.48 -12.70 9.93
N LYS A 132 4.87 -13.85 9.40
CA LYS A 132 4.51 -15.18 9.91
C LYS A 132 5.78 -16.01 10.13
N THR A 133 5.93 -16.52 11.33
CA THR A 133 6.91 -17.54 11.71
C THR A 133 6.17 -18.87 11.93
N HIS A 134 6.91 -19.94 12.21
CA HIS A 134 6.31 -21.21 12.64
C HIS A 134 5.46 -21.08 13.93
N GLN A 135 5.87 -20.20 14.86
CA GLN A 135 5.32 -20.15 16.22
C GLN A 135 4.40 -18.94 16.48
N SER A 136 4.46 -17.90 15.65
CA SER A 136 3.68 -16.67 15.82
C SER A 136 3.58 -15.88 14.53
N GLY A 137 2.76 -14.83 14.51
CA GLY A 137 2.93 -13.79 13.51
C GLY A 137 2.71 -12.40 14.07
N SER A 138 3.14 -11.37 13.36
CA SER A 138 2.80 -9.98 13.68
C SER A 138 2.05 -9.27 12.56
N ASN A 139 1.29 -8.24 12.89
CA ASN A 139 0.67 -7.32 11.94
C ASN A 139 1.15 -5.90 12.23
N SER A 140 1.38 -5.12 11.18
CA SER A 140 1.63 -3.69 11.32
C SER A 140 0.40 -2.96 11.87
N ILE A 141 0.66 -1.94 12.69
CA ILE A 141 -0.36 -1.05 13.26
C ILE A 141 -0.30 0.32 12.58
N THR A 142 0.91 0.77 12.26
CA THR A 142 1.18 2.01 11.54
C THR A 142 2.45 1.84 10.71
N ALA A 143 2.56 2.61 9.63
CA ALA A 143 3.75 2.65 8.81
C ALA A 143 3.99 4.04 8.21
N ALA A 144 5.26 4.29 7.89
CA ALA A 144 5.70 5.40 7.08
C ALA A 144 6.60 4.87 5.95
N LEU A 145 6.37 5.38 4.75
CA LEU A 145 7.20 5.12 3.58
C LEU A 145 7.97 6.39 3.26
N VAL A 146 9.29 6.29 3.32
CA VAL A 146 10.21 7.40 3.04
C VAL A 146 10.87 7.14 1.70
N HIS A 147 10.88 8.15 0.84
CA HIS A 147 11.75 8.17 -0.33
C HIS A 147 12.90 9.14 -0.08
N ASP A 148 14.11 8.59 -0.09
CA ASP A 148 15.37 9.32 -0.04
C ASP A 148 16.07 9.19 -1.41
N GLU A 149 16.54 10.31 -1.97
CA GLU A 149 17.14 10.30 -3.31
C GLU A 149 18.49 9.58 -3.36
N ALA A 150 19.22 9.51 -2.25
CA ALA A 150 20.48 8.79 -2.15
C ALA A 150 20.25 7.31 -1.84
N ASP A 151 19.44 7.01 -0.83
CA ASP A 151 19.29 5.66 -0.26
C ASP A 151 18.18 4.82 -0.90
N GLY A 152 17.18 5.45 -1.54
CA GLY A 152 16.03 4.77 -2.13
C GLY A 152 14.80 4.79 -1.23
N TYR A 153 14.19 3.63 -1.00
CA TYR A 153 12.90 3.54 -0.29
C TYR A 153 13.04 2.86 1.06
N ARG A 154 12.60 3.55 2.10
CA ARG A 154 12.64 3.05 3.48
C ARG A 154 11.23 2.88 4.03
N LEU A 155 10.92 1.67 4.47
CA LEU A 155 9.67 1.35 5.15
C LEU A 155 9.93 1.28 6.66
N LEU A 156 9.32 2.18 7.40
CA LEU A 156 9.28 2.15 8.86
C LEU A 156 7.90 1.70 9.29
N TYR A 157 7.79 0.72 10.16
CA TYR A 157 6.49 0.29 10.68
C TYR A 157 6.56 -0.19 12.12
N ASN A 158 5.49 0.05 12.87
CA ASN A 158 5.27 -0.58 14.16
C ASN A 158 4.36 -1.80 13.97
N TYR A 159 4.56 -2.82 14.78
CA TYR A 159 3.77 -4.04 14.72
C TYR A 159 3.39 -4.55 16.10
N GLN A 160 2.32 -5.35 16.12
CA GLN A 160 1.92 -6.15 17.27
C GLN A 160 2.01 -7.63 16.89
N ASN A 161 2.68 -8.40 17.74
CA ASN A 161 2.78 -9.84 17.64
C ASN A 161 1.55 -10.51 18.27
N ASP A 162 1.09 -11.56 17.61
CA ASP A 162 0.01 -12.45 18.01
C ASP A 162 0.55 -13.89 17.96
N PRO A 163 0.98 -14.44 19.11
CA PRO A 163 1.44 -15.83 19.22
C PRO A 163 0.36 -16.82 18.77
N ASN A 164 0.78 -17.95 18.17
CA ASN A 164 -0.17 -19.00 17.81
C ASN A 164 -0.75 -19.66 19.09
N PRO A 165 -1.99 -20.18 19.04
CA PRO A 165 -2.55 -20.96 20.14
C PRO A 165 -1.62 -22.14 20.51
N GLY A 166 -1.30 -22.30 21.80
CA GLY A 166 -0.44 -23.38 22.28
C GLY A 166 1.05 -23.04 22.42
N GLU A 167 1.43 -21.77 22.25
CA GLU A 167 2.81 -21.28 22.45
C GLU A 167 2.93 -20.44 23.75
N PRO A 168 2.88 -21.07 24.95
CA PRO A 168 2.78 -20.36 26.23
C PRO A 168 4.01 -19.52 26.57
N GLU A 169 5.15 -19.83 25.95
CA GLU A 169 6.41 -19.09 26.13
C GLU A 169 6.45 -17.78 25.33
N LEU A 170 5.60 -17.64 24.32
CA LEU A 170 5.52 -16.43 23.51
C LEU A 170 4.48 -15.49 24.13
N ARG A 171 4.97 -14.43 24.78
CA ARG A 171 4.14 -13.29 25.17
C ARG A 171 3.94 -12.37 23.98
N GLY A 172 2.70 -11.93 23.80
CA GLY A 172 2.39 -10.85 22.86
C GLY A 172 3.25 -9.63 23.17
N HIS A 173 3.85 -9.06 22.13
CA HIS A 173 4.76 -7.92 22.23
C HIS A 173 4.49 -6.95 21.08
N VAL A 174 4.98 -5.72 21.23
CA VAL A 174 4.99 -4.73 20.16
C VAL A 174 6.42 -4.41 19.78
N GLY A 175 6.62 -4.03 18.54
CA GLY A 175 7.94 -3.69 18.04
C GLY A 175 7.88 -2.72 16.89
N SER A 176 9.05 -2.39 16.37
CA SER A 176 9.17 -1.63 15.14
C SER A 176 10.27 -2.20 14.27
N ALA A 177 10.14 -1.98 12.98
CA ALA A 177 11.16 -2.34 12.01
C ALA A 177 11.41 -1.16 11.07
N ASN A 178 12.64 -1.07 10.59
CA ASN A 178 13.11 -0.06 9.66
C ASN A 178 13.85 -0.77 8.54
N LEU A 179 13.20 -0.90 7.38
CA LEU A 179 13.71 -1.66 6.24
C LEU A 179 14.05 -0.73 5.08
N LEU A 180 15.28 -0.83 4.58
CA LEU A 180 15.72 -0.15 3.36
C LEU A 180 15.65 -1.13 2.18
N PHE A 181 14.82 -0.79 1.19
CA PHE A 181 14.68 -1.57 -0.03
C PHE A 181 15.74 -1.17 -1.05
N THR A 182 16.24 -2.16 -1.79
CA THR A 182 17.11 -1.91 -2.95
C THR A 182 16.34 -1.15 -4.04
N LYS A 183 17.06 -0.47 -4.92
CA LYS A 183 16.47 0.25 -6.07
C LYS A 183 15.69 -0.68 -7.02
N LEU A 184 16.03 -1.97 -7.04
CA LEU A 184 15.35 -3.01 -7.83
C LEU A 184 14.09 -3.55 -7.14
N LEU A 185 13.86 -3.21 -5.86
CA LEU A 185 12.74 -3.69 -5.06
C LEU A 185 12.66 -5.23 -5.00
N ASP A 186 13.81 -5.91 -5.08
CA ASP A 186 13.94 -7.37 -5.00
C ASP A 186 14.40 -7.84 -3.61
N SER A 187 14.90 -6.91 -2.79
CA SER A 187 15.44 -7.18 -1.48
C SER A 187 15.33 -5.96 -0.57
N ALA A 188 15.36 -6.21 0.74
CA ALA A 188 15.45 -5.16 1.74
C ALA A 188 16.33 -5.61 2.91
N GLN A 189 16.90 -4.67 3.64
CA GLN A 189 17.66 -4.95 4.85
C GLN A 189 17.40 -3.87 5.89
N GLY A 190 17.54 -4.23 7.16
CA GLY A 190 17.34 -3.27 8.22
C GLY A 190 17.31 -3.88 9.60
N ASP A 191 16.78 -3.12 10.54
CA ASP A 191 16.78 -3.48 11.94
C ASP A 191 15.36 -3.53 12.50
N TYR A 192 15.18 -4.33 13.55
CA TYR A 192 13.98 -4.35 14.36
C TYR A 192 14.31 -4.21 15.84
N PHE A 193 13.32 -3.73 16.58
CA PHE A 193 13.32 -3.77 18.04
C PHE A 193 11.94 -4.20 18.55
N ASN A 194 11.95 -5.00 19.59
CA ASN A 194 10.78 -5.44 20.34
C ASN A 194 10.79 -4.76 21.71
N GLY A 195 9.62 -4.32 22.15
CA GLY A 195 9.34 -3.85 23.51
C GLY A 195 8.35 -4.77 24.21
N TYR A 196 7.80 -4.31 25.33
CA TYR A 196 6.67 -4.92 26.06
C TYR A 196 6.68 -6.46 26.12
N GLY A 197 7.40 -7.01 27.10
CA GLY A 197 7.42 -8.44 27.38
C GLY A 197 8.56 -9.22 26.70
N ARG A 198 9.18 -8.68 25.64
CA ARG A 198 10.35 -9.30 24.98
C ARG A 198 11.36 -8.27 24.44
N PRO A 199 12.14 -7.60 25.30
CA PRO A 199 13.12 -6.59 24.87
C PRO A 199 14.26 -7.26 24.08
N THR A 200 14.16 -7.21 22.75
CA THR A 200 15.13 -7.80 21.84
C THR A 200 15.29 -6.89 20.64
N TYR A 201 16.46 -6.89 20.02
CA TYR A 201 16.70 -6.16 18.78
C TYR A 201 17.54 -7.01 17.86
N GLY A 202 17.56 -6.65 16.59
CA GLY A 202 18.30 -7.42 15.61
C GLY A 202 18.14 -6.92 14.19
N ARG A 203 18.70 -7.69 13.27
CA ARG A 203 18.66 -7.42 11.84
C ARG A 203 17.61 -8.27 11.14
N ILE A 204 17.03 -7.72 10.09
CA ILE A 204 16.12 -8.41 9.16
C ILE A 204 16.64 -8.19 7.75
N GLU A 205 16.67 -9.28 6.98
CA GLU A 205 16.88 -9.26 5.55
C GLU A 205 15.68 -9.87 4.85
N LEU A 206 15.18 -9.18 3.83
CA LEU A 206 14.12 -9.64 2.97
C LEU A 206 14.66 -9.96 1.58
N ARG A 207 14.12 -11.02 1.00
CA ARG A 207 14.26 -11.38 -0.41
C ARG A 207 12.89 -11.62 -1.00
N ARG A 208 12.56 -10.94 -2.09
CA ARG A 208 11.28 -11.13 -2.78
C ARG A 208 11.19 -12.60 -3.20
N LYS A 209 10.10 -13.26 -2.87
CA LYS A 209 9.81 -14.56 -3.45
C LYS A 209 9.44 -14.29 -4.91
N ASN A 210 10.30 -14.70 -5.84
CA ASN A 210 9.92 -14.67 -7.24
C ASN A 210 8.69 -15.57 -7.36
N GLU A 211 7.58 -15.01 -7.84
CA GLU A 211 6.54 -15.85 -8.42
C GLU A 211 7.24 -16.66 -9.50
N HIS A 212 7.27 -17.99 -9.33
CA HIS A 212 7.47 -18.87 -10.46
C HIS A 212 6.31 -18.57 -11.41
N VAL A 213 6.55 -17.64 -12.34
CA VAL A 213 5.75 -17.51 -13.55
C VAL A 213 6.06 -18.78 -14.36
N ASN A 214 5.29 -19.83 -14.07
CA ASN A 214 5.05 -20.92 -15.01
C ASN A 214 3.95 -20.47 -15.98
#